data_AF-A0A6G3UA98-F1
#
_entry.id   AF-A0A6G3UA98-F1
#
_cell.length_a   1.000
_cell.length_b   1.000
_cell.length_c   1.000
_cell.angle_alpha   90.00
_cell.angle_beta   90.00
_cell.angle_gamma   90.00
#
_symmetry.space_group_name_H-M   'P 1'
#
loop_
_entity.id
_entity.type
_entity.pdbx_description
1 polymer ?
#
loop_
_entity_poly.entity_id
_entity_poly.type
_entity_poly.pdbx_seq_one_letter_code
_entity_poly.pdbx_strand_id
1 'polypeptide(L)' 'MTRHGGFEPVFCTIVPPHVLDRLAQAGDPVLAGPARRTLQRDAYERTQRRLTTVVGARAVAPLA' A
#
# COMPACT_ATOMS: atom_id res chain seq x y z
N MET A 1 2.20 -10.76 26.69
CA MET A 1 1.36 -11.34 25.63
C MET A 1 2.05 -11.10 24.30
N THR A 2 3.01 -11.94 23.94
CA THR A 2 3.85 -11.77 22.75
C THR A 2 3.71 -13.05 21.93
N ARG A 3 2.85 -13.02 20.90
CA ARG A 3 2.86 -14.03 19.85
C ARG A 3 3.67 -13.47 18.68
N HIS A 4 4.98 -13.68 18.72
CA HIS A 4 5.72 -13.86 17.47
C HIS A 4 5.52 -15.33 17.10
N GLY A 5 4.32 -15.65 16.59
CA GLY A 5 4.07 -16.98 16.02
C GLY A 5 5.13 -17.27 14.95
N GLY A 6 5.56 -18.53 14.84
CA GLY A 6 6.60 -18.97 13.92
C GLY A 6 6.47 -18.29 12.56
N PHE A 7 7.53 -17.60 12.15
CA PHE A 7 7.55 -16.83 10.91
C PHE A 7 7.78 -17.80 9.76
N GLU A 8 6.72 -18.48 9.31
CA GLU A 8 6.76 -19.14 8.00
C GLU A 8 6.81 -18.02 6.95
N PRO A 9 7.90 -17.87 6.18
CA PRO A 9 8.03 -16.77 5.24
C PRO A 9 7.02 -16.98 4.10
N VAL A 10 5.86 -16.35 4.20
CA VAL A 10 4.93 -16.25 3.09
C VAL A 10 5.53 -15.32 2.04
N PHE A 11 5.59 -15.78 0.79
CA PHE A 11 6.00 -14.93 -0.32
C PHE A 11 4.87 -13.94 -0.63
N CYS A 12 4.82 -12.86 0.15
CA CYS A 12 3.91 -11.75 -0.05
C CYS A 12 4.41 -10.91 -1.23
N THR A 13 3.67 -10.92 -2.35
CA THR A 13 3.96 -10.06 -3.51
C THR A 13 3.66 -8.58 -3.26
N ILE A 14 3.09 -8.22 -2.10
CA ILE A 14 2.84 -6.84 -1.68
C ILE A 14 4.09 -6.29 -1.00
N VAL A 15 4.63 -5.20 -1.54
CA VAL A 15 5.78 -4.50 -0.95
C VAL A 15 5.30 -3.52 0.13
N PRO A 16 5.79 -3.62 1.38
CA PRO A 16 5.39 -2.70 2.45
C PRO A 16 5.83 -1.26 2.19
N PRO A 17 5.08 -0.25 2.68
CA PRO A 17 5.37 1.17 2.43
C PRO A 17 6.73 1.61 3.00
N HIS A 18 7.16 1.08 4.15
CA HIS A 18 8.46 1.45 4.74
C HIS A 18 9.66 0.97 3.90
N VAL A 19 9.52 -0.13 3.16
CA VAL A 19 10.55 -0.60 2.22
C VAL A 19 10.63 0.35 1.03
N LEU A 20 9.47 0.74 0.49
CA LEU A 20 9.41 1.71 -0.60
C LEU A 20 9.95 3.09 -0.19
N ASP A 21 9.71 3.54 1.04
CA ASP A 21 10.24 4.81 1.56
C ASP A 21 11.77 4.82 1.54
N ARG A 22 12.39 3.72 2.00
CA ARG A 22 13.84 3.57 1.92
C ARG A 22 14.36 3.59 0.47
N LEU A 23 13.66 2.92 -0.45
CA LEU A 23 14.03 2.91 -1.87
C LEU A 23 13.85 4.29 -2.53
N ALA A 24 12.84 5.06 -2.13
CA ALA A 24 12.59 6.41 -2.62
C ALA A 24 13.72 7.40 -2.27
N GLN A 25 14.49 7.11 -1.23
CA GLN A 25 15.65 7.88 -0.79
C GLN A 25 16.98 7.37 -1.35
N ALA A 26 16.97 6.28 -2.12
CA ALA A 26 18.17 5.73 -2.74
C ALA A 26 18.77 6.70 -3.77
N GLY A 27 20.10 6.70 -3.90
CA GLY A 27 20.81 7.48 -4.91
C GLY A 27 20.62 6.94 -6.34
N ASP A 28 20.19 5.69 -6.49
CA ASP A 28 19.89 5.09 -7.78
C ASP A 28 18.51 5.54 -8.29
N PRO A 29 18.44 6.31 -9.38
CA PRO A 29 17.17 6.79 -9.93
C PRO A 29 16.27 5.65 -10.45
N VAL A 30 16.84 4.49 -10.83
CA VAL A 30 16.08 3.31 -11.28
C VAL A 30 15.23 2.74 -10.15
N LEU A 31 15.68 2.87 -8.89
CA LEU A 31 14.95 2.45 -7.71
C LEU A 31 14.08 3.58 -7.15
N ALA A 32 14.64 4.78 -7.02
CA ALA A 32 13.99 5.89 -6.35
C ALA A 32 12.75 6.40 -7.10
N GLY A 33 12.82 6.48 -8.43
CA GLY A 33 11.72 6.96 -9.27
C GLY A 33 10.45 6.10 -9.13
N PRO A 34 10.53 4.78 -9.41
CA PRO A 34 9.40 3.87 -9.21
C PRO A 34 8.91 3.84 -7.77
N ALA A 35 9.80 3.80 -6.77
CA ALA A 35 9.39 3.75 -5.37
C ALA A 35 8.54 4.95 -4.95
N ARG A 36 8.92 6.17 -5.36
CA ARG A 36 8.13 7.39 -5.10
C ARG A 36 6.75 7.35 -5.73
N ARG A 37 6.65 6.92 -7.00
CA ARG A 37 5.35 6.78 -7.69
C ARG A 37 4.46 5.75 -7.00
N THR A 38 5.02 4.62 -6.58
CA THR A 38 4.28 3.57 -5.86
C THR A 38 3.79 4.07 -4.51
N LEU A 39 4.60 4.82 -3.74
CA LEU A 39 4.17 5.43 -2.48
C LEU A 39 3.01 6.42 -2.66
N GLN A 40 3.08 7.27 -3.69
CA GLN A 40 1.98 8.20 -4.01
C GLN A 40 0.69 7.44 -4.32
N ARG A 41 0.77 6.35 -5.09
CA ARG A 41 -0.39 5.49 -5.39
C ARG A 41 -0.93 4.81 -4.13
N ASP A 42 -0.07 4.24 -3.29
CA ASP A 42 -0.47 3.60 -2.03
C ASP A 42 -1.18 4.58 -1.08
N ALA A 43 -0.65 5.80 -0.93
CA ALA A 43 -1.28 6.85 -0.13
C ALA A 43 -2.65 7.26 -0.67
N TYR A 44 -2.78 7.40 -1.99
CA TYR A 44 -4.05 7.68 -2.65
C TYR A 44 -5.08 6.58 -2.35
N GLU A 45 -4.72 5.31 -2.56
CA GLU A 45 -5.62 4.17 -2.36
C GLU A 45 -6.05 4.02 -0.89
N ARG A 46 -5.14 4.20 0.07
CA ARG A 46 -5.50 4.20 1.50
C ARG A 46 -6.46 5.34 1.84
N THR A 47 -6.24 6.51 1.26
CA THR A 47 -7.13 7.66 1.44
C THR A 47 -8.51 7.38 0.86
N GLN A 48 -8.59 6.85 -0.37
CA GLN A 48 -9.85 6.47 -1.01
C GLN A 48 -10.64 5.45 -0.17
N ARG A 49 -9.98 4.39 0.33
CA ARG A 49 -10.62 3.40 1.19
C ARG A 49 -11.16 4.03 2.48
N ARG A 50 -10.36 4.87 3.15
CA ARG A 50 -10.79 5.55 4.37
C ARG A 50 -11.96 6.48 4.12
N LEU A 51 -11.92 7.27 3.04
CA LEU A 51 -13.02 8.15 2.67
C LEU A 51 -14.29 7.36 2.33
N THR A 52 -14.18 6.22 1.67
CA THR A 52 -15.32 5.33 1.37
C THR A 52 -15.99 4.85 2.66
N THR A 53 -15.22 4.52 3.69
CA THR A 53 -15.77 4.15 5.00
C THR A 53 -16.44 5.34 5.71
N VAL A 54 -15.84 6.54 5.66
CA VAL A 54 -16.33 7.72 6.40
C VAL A 54 -17.54 8.38 5.74
N VAL A 55 -17.50 8.56 4.42
CA VAL A 55 -18.56 9.23 3.64
C VAL A 55 -19.69 8.27 3.30
N GLY A 56 -19.43 6.96 3.40
CA GLY A 56 -20.33 5.91 2.93
C GLY A 56 -19.99 5.50 1.49
N ALA A 57 -20.13 4.20 1.21
CA ALA A 57 -19.91 3.68 -0.13
C ALA A 57 -20.95 4.23 -1.11
N ARG A 58 -20.52 4.65 -2.29
CA ARG A 58 -21.44 5.04 -3.36
C ARG A 58 -22.25 3.81 -3.76
N ALA A 59 -23.57 3.93 -3.75
CA ALA A 59 -24.46 2.88 -4.19
C ALA A 59 -24.11 2.50 -5.65
N VAL A 60 -23.76 1.25 -5.87
CA VAL A 60 -23.58 0.69 -7.21
C VAL A 60 -24.96 0.22 -7.66
N ALA A 61 -25.47 0.76 -8.76
CA ALA A 61 -26.73 0.29 -9.33
C ALA A 61 -26.56 -1.17 -9.79
N PRO A 62 -27.55 -2.05 -9.57
CA PRO A 62 -27.48 -3.42 -10.07
C PRO A 62 -27.34 -3.43 -11.60
N LEU A 63 -26.55 -4.37 -12.12
CA LEU A 63 -26.61 -4.72 -13.54
C LEU A 63 -27.99 -5.34 -13.80
N ALA A 64 -28.70 -4.79 -14.79
CA ALA A 64 -30.01 -5.25 -15.23
C ALA A 64 -29.94 -6.53 -16.07
#